data_AF-A0A259SKD5-F1
#
_entry.id   AF-A0A259SKD5-F1
#
_cell.length_a   1.000
_cell.length_b   1.000
_cell.length_c   1.000
_cell.angle_alpha   90.00
_cell.angle_beta   90.00
_cell.angle_gamma   90.00
#
_symmetry.space_group_name_H-M   'P 1'
#
loop_
_entity.id
_entity.type
_entity.pdbx_description
1 polymer ?
#
loop_
_entity_poly.entity_id
_entity_poly.type
_entity_poly.pdbx_seq_one_letter_code
_entity_poly.pdbx_strand_id
1 'polypeptide(L)'
;MARDKKRRTGRRSPLAAAALIGAGLMITGGVYAGASAAFAATEPASVTAAVSTEDGQKLFQANCATCHGMNLQGTATGPSLYGVGEL
;
A
#
# COMPACT_ATOMS: atom_id res chain seq x y z
N MET A 1 20.03 -51.84 -28.43
CA MET A 1 20.51 -50.47 -28.17
C MET A 1 19.62 -49.85 -27.09
N ALA A 2 20.27 -49.28 -26.08
CA ALA A 2 19.73 -48.90 -24.79
C ALA A 2 18.69 -47.77 -24.81
N ARG A 3 17.87 -47.71 -23.75
CA ARG A 3 17.90 -46.59 -22.78
C ARG A 3 17.00 -46.87 -21.58
N ASP A 4 17.57 -47.52 -20.56
CA ASP A 4 17.01 -47.47 -19.21
C ASP A 4 17.01 -46.03 -18.70
N LYS A 5 15.81 -45.52 -18.41
CA LYS A 5 15.61 -44.15 -17.95
C LYS A 5 15.93 -44.09 -16.45
N LYS A 6 17.23 -44.00 -16.14
CA LYS A 6 17.75 -43.85 -14.77
C LYS A 6 17.02 -42.72 -14.05
N ARG A 7 16.09 -43.08 -13.14
CA ARG A 7 15.40 -42.13 -12.26
C ARG A 7 16.48 -41.41 -11.46
N ARG A 8 16.71 -40.14 -11.74
CA ARG A 8 17.79 -39.36 -11.10
C ARG A 8 17.47 -39.18 -9.62
N THR A 9 18.14 -39.95 -8.77
CA THR A 9 18.06 -39.95 -7.29
C THR A 9 18.74 -38.73 -6.65
N GLY A 10 18.66 -37.57 -7.29
CA GLY A 10 19.25 -36.31 -6.80
C GLY A 10 18.51 -35.05 -7.24
N ARG A 11 17.36 -35.19 -7.93
CA ARG A 11 16.51 -34.05 -8.29
C ARG A 11 15.45 -33.93 -7.21
N ARG A 12 15.64 -32.98 -6.28
CA ARG A 12 14.65 -32.46 -5.31
C ARG A 12 13.23 -32.86 -5.71
N SER A 13 12.62 -33.77 -4.96
CA SER A 13 11.35 -34.38 -5.36
C SER A 13 10.31 -33.28 -5.56
N PRO A 14 9.49 -33.32 -6.62
CA PRO A 14 8.53 -32.26 -6.91
C PRO A 14 7.53 -32.06 -5.76
N LEU A 15 7.24 -33.12 -5.00
CA LEU A 15 6.43 -33.06 -3.79
C LEU A 15 7.13 -32.32 -2.64
N ALA A 16 8.43 -32.51 -2.44
CA ALA A 16 9.18 -31.74 -1.44
C ALA A 16 9.23 -30.24 -1.82
N ALA A 17 9.38 -29.93 -3.10
CA ALA A 17 9.31 -28.54 -3.57
C ALA A 17 7.93 -27.92 -3.32
N ALA A 18 6.85 -28.64 -3.64
CA ALA A 18 5.48 -28.19 -3.38
C ALA A 18 5.20 -28.00 -1.89
N ALA A 19 5.68 -28.92 -1.04
CA ALA A 19 5.54 -28.83 0.41
C ALA A 19 6.27 -27.61 0.98
N LEU A 20 7.50 -27.34 0.53
CA LEU A 20 8.27 -26.17 0.98
C LEU A 20 7.62 -24.85 0.54
N ILE A 21 7.12 -24.80 -0.70
CA ILE A 21 6.38 -23.64 -1.20
C ILE A 21 5.11 -23.43 -0.37
N GLY A 22 4.32 -24.49 -0.15
CA GLY A 22 3.09 -24.43 0.66
C GLY A 22 3.34 -23.99 2.09
N ALA A 23 4.41 -24.49 2.73
CA ALA A 23 4.82 -24.05 4.06
C ALA A 23 5.20 -22.56 4.07
N GLY A 24 5.96 -22.10 3.07
CA GLY A 24 6.29 -20.69 2.92
C GLY A 24 5.05 -19.81 2.76
N LEU A 25 4.10 -20.20 1.89
CA LEU A 25 2.86 -19.45 1.68
C LEU A 25 2.02 -19.38 2.96
N MET A 26 1.90 -20.47 3.71
CA MET A 26 1.13 -20.50 4.95
C MET A 26 1.75 -19.61 6.03
N ILE A 27 3.09 -19.64 6.18
CA ILE A 27 3.78 -18.78 7.15
C ILE A 27 3.58 -17.31 6.77
N THR A 28 3.85 -16.95 5.52
CA THR A 28 3.78 -15.55 5.08
C THR A 28 2.35 -15.02 5.10
N GLY A 29 1.38 -15.83 4.65
CA GLY A 29 -0.04 -15.50 4.70
C GLY A 29 -0.59 -15.40 6.13
N GLY A 30 -0.17 -16.30 7.03
CA GLY A 30 -0.53 -16.25 8.44
C GLY A 30 0.00 -15.02 9.15
N VAL A 31 1.28 -14.66 8.90
CA VAL A 31 1.87 -13.42 9.44
C VAL A 31 1.14 -12.19 8.93
N TYR A 32 0.84 -12.12 7.61
CA TYR A 32 0.13 -10.99 7.03
C TYR A 32 -1.29 -10.83 7.59
N ALA A 33 -2.05 -11.93 7.70
CA ALA A 33 -3.38 -11.93 8.27
C ALA A 33 -3.38 -11.52 9.75
N GLY A 34 -2.45 -12.07 10.53
CA GLY A 34 -2.29 -11.72 11.96
C GLY A 34 -1.93 -10.24 12.17
N ALA A 35 -0.97 -9.72 11.39
CA ALA A 35 -0.62 -8.31 11.42
C ALA A 35 -1.82 -7.42 11.04
N SER A 36 -2.52 -7.76 9.96
CA SER A 36 -3.69 -7.00 9.51
C SER A 36 -4.80 -6.96 10.57
N ALA A 37 -5.06 -8.09 11.25
CA ALA A 37 -6.01 -8.15 12.34
C ALA A 37 -5.58 -7.28 13.55
N ALA A 38 -4.29 -7.27 13.88
CA ALA A 38 -3.77 -6.42 14.95
C ALA A 38 -3.88 -4.92 14.62
N PHE A 39 -3.62 -4.53 13.36
CA PHE A 39 -3.82 -3.16 12.90
C PHE A 39 -5.30 -2.75 12.91
N ALA A 40 -6.21 -3.64 12.50
CA ALA A 40 -7.64 -3.37 12.52
C ALA A 40 -8.23 -3.29 13.95
N ALA A 41 -7.65 -4.04 14.90
CA ALA A 41 -8.05 -4.00 16.31
C ALA A 41 -7.59 -2.73 17.03
N THR A 42 -6.62 -2.01 16.46
CA THR A 42 -6.31 -0.65 16.86
C THR A 42 -7.23 0.26 16.07
N GLU A 43 -8.27 0.82 16.70
CA GLU A 43 -8.88 2.02 16.11
C GLU A 43 -7.73 2.99 15.85
N PRO A 44 -7.59 3.58 14.66
CA PRO A 44 -6.67 4.68 14.50
C PRO A 44 -7.10 5.68 15.57
N ALA A 45 -6.29 5.84 16.62
CA ALA A 45 -6.45 6.94 17.56
C ALA A 45 -6.62 8.13 16.63
N SER A 46 -7.83 8.69 16.60
CA SER A 46 -8.20 9.71 15.63
C SER A 46 -7.04 10.66 15.64
N VAL A 47 -6.28 10.73 14.55
CA VAL A 47 -5.10 11.59 14.49
C VAL A 47 -5.67 12.97 14.30
N THR A 48 -6.32 13.47 15.35
CA THR A 48 -6.48 14.87 15.69
C THR A 48 -5.12 15.36 16.16
N ALA A 49 -4.04 15.03 15.44
CA ALA A 49 -3.00 16.02 15.29
C ALA A 49 -3.74 17.18 14.66
N ALA A 50 -4.00 18.22 15.44
CA ALA A 50 -4.66 19.42 14.97
C ALA A 50 -3.74 20.06 13.94
N VAL A 51 -3.77 19.56 12.71
CA VAL A 51 -3.17 20.22 11.56
C VAL A 51 -3.92 21.52 11.45
N SER A 52 -3.22 22.60 11.77
CA SER A 52 -3.83 23.91 11.73
C SER A 52 -4.21 24.25 10.30
N THR A 53 -5.20 25.13 10.14
CA THR A 53 -5.52 25.71 8.84
C THR A 53 -4.30 26.38 8.20
N GLU A 54 -3.41 26.96 9.02
CA GLU A 54 -2.13 27.54 8.59
C GLU A 54 -1.20 26.50 7.95
N ASP A 55 -1.11 25.31 8.54
CA ASP A 55 -0.25 24.25 8.01
C ASP A 55 -0.82 23.71 6.70
N GLY A 56 -2.14 23.54 6.62
CA GLY A 56 -2.85 23.22 5.38
C GLY A 56 -2.61 24.27 4.29
N GLN A 57 -2.67 25.55 4.66
CA GLN A 57 -2.44 26.66 3.74
C GLN A 57 -1.00 26.66 3.19
N LYS A 58 0.01 26.42 4.04
CA LYS A 58 1.41 26.32 3.59
C LYS A 58 1.61 25.16 2.61
N LEU A 59 1.04 23.99 2.91
CA LEU A 59 1.12 22.84 2.02
C LEU A 59 0.44 23.10 0.68
N PHE A 60 -0.72 23.75 0.70
CA PHE A 60 -1.44 24.18 -0.50
C PHE A 60 -0.61 25.14 -1.36
N GLN A 61 -0.03 26.18 -0.73
CA GLN A 61 0.81 27.15 -1.44
C GLN A 61 2.05 26.50 -2.06
N ALA A 62 2.66 25.53 -1.38
CA ALA A 62 3.86 24.87 -1.87
C ALA A 62 3.62 23.91 -3.06
N ASN A 63 2.43 23.30 -3.15
CA ASN A 63 2.22 22.17 -4.09
C ASN A 63 1.05 22.37 -5.06
N CYS A 64 0.03 23.15 -4.70
CA CYS A 64 -1.24 23.21 -5.42
C CYS A 64 -1.50 24.57 -6.07
N ALA A 65 -1.01 25.64 -5.44
CA ALA A 65 -1.28 27.02 -5.84
C ALA A 65 -0.77 27.38 -7.25
N THR A 66 0.24 26.66 -7.76
CA THR A 66 0.75 26.86 -9.13
C THR A 66 -0.33 26.66 -10.20
N CYS A 67 -1.25 25.71 -10.00
CA CYS A 67 -2.36 25.45 -10.92
C CYS A 67 -3.67 26.10 -10.46
N HIS A 68 -3.93 26.11 -9.15
CA HIS A 68 -5.23 26.53 -8.60
C HIS A 68 -5.26 27.96 -8.07
N GLY A 69 -4.16 28.71 -8.21
CA GLY A 69 -4.02 30.07 -7.71
C GLY A 69 -3.72 30.13 -6.22
N MET A 70 -3.06 31.21 -5.79
CA MET A 70 -2.60 31.41 -4.40
C MET A 70 -3.72 31.40 -3.35
N ASN A 71 -4.94 31.74 -3.76
CA ASN A 71 -6.11 31.88 -2.89
C ASN A 71 -7.27 30.97 -3.33
N LEU A 72 -6.99 29.84 -3.99
CA LEU A 72 -8.00 28.87 -4.46
C LEU A 72 -8.92 29.40 -5.57
N GLN A 73 -8.65 30.58 -6.12
CA GLN A 73 -9.50 31.23 -7.13
C GLN A 73 -9.48 30.55 -8.50
N GLY A 74 -8.55 29.62 -8.72
CA GLY A 74 -8.32 29.00 -10.03
C GLY A 74 -7.48 29.87 -10.96
N THR A 75 -7.01 29.26 -12.04
CA THR A 75 -6.28 29.89 -13.13
C THR A 75 -6.75 29.30 -14.47
N ALA A 76 -6.14 29.69 -15.58
CA ALA A 76 -6.37 29.00 -16.85
C ALA A 76 -5.91 27.53 -16.84
N THR A 77 -4.96 27.18 -15.95
CA THR A 77 -4.35 25.85 -15.85
C THR A 77 -5.13 24.92 -14.91
N GLY A 78 -5.94 25.46 -14.00
CA GLY A 78 -6.71 24.66 -13.03
C GLY A 78 -7.92 25.40 -12.47
N PRO A 79 -9.03 24.71 -12.19
CA PRO A 79 -10.27 25.35 -11.73
C PRO A 79 -10.14 25.93 -10.31
N SER A 80 -11.13 26.72 -9.92
CA SER A 80 -11.27 27.16 -8.52
C SER A 80 -11.51 25.99 -7.59
N LEU A 81 -10.99 26.11 -6.37
CA LEU A 81 -11.18 25.16 -5.27
C LEU A 81 -11.96 25.78 -4.10
N TYR A 82 -12.67 26.89 -4.32
CA TYR A 82 -13.60 27.36 -3.30
C TYR A 82 -14.67 26.31 -3.03
N GLY A 83 -14.94 26.06 -1.75
CA GLY A 83 -16.00 25.15 -1.32
C GLY A 83 -15.65 23.65 -1.36
N VAL A 84 -14.46 23.27 -1.83
CA VAL A 84 -14.12 21.84 -1.84
C VAL A 84 -13.99 21.31 -0.40
N GLY A 85 -14.72 20.24 -0.08
CA GLY A 85 -14.74 19.65 1.25
C GLY A 85 -15.78 20.22 2.23
N GLU A 86 -16.70 21.08 1.77
CA GLU A 86 -17.85 21.52 2.56
C GLU A 86 -18.99 20.48 2.53
N LEU A 87 -18.94 19.48 3.43
CA LEU A 87 -19.94 18.42 3.58
C LEU A 87 -20.42 18.37 5.03
#